data_AF-A0A2D5VGN8-F1
#
_entry.id   AF-A0A2D5VGN8-F1
#
_cell.length_a   1.000
_cell.length_b   1.000
_cell.length_c   1.000
_cell.angle_alpha   90.00
_cell.angle_beta   90.00
_cell.angle_gamma   90.00
#
_symmetry.space_group_name_H-M   'P 1'
#
loop_
_entity.id
_entity.type
_entity.pdbx_description
1 polymer ?
#
loop_
_entity_poly.entity_id
_entity_poly.type
_entity_poly.pdbx_seq_one_letter_code
_entity_poly.pdbx_strand_id
1 'polypeptide(L)' 'MVERFFQDLTVKALQRGVFQRVKSLTQAIDEYLESQNKKPKPFIWTASVTEILEKVKRARQSLHMTPQK' A
#
# COMPACT_ATOMS: atom_id res chain seq x y z
N MET A 1 3.54 -7.36 6.95
CA MET A 1 2.42 -7.40 5.98
C MET A 1 2.59 -6.30 4.93
N VAL A 2 2.10 -6.52 3.70
CA VAL A 2 2.19 -5.55 2.59
C VAL A 2 1.55 -4.19 2.92
N GLU A 3 0.55 -4.17 3.79
CA GLU A 3 -0.05 -2.94 4.32
C GLU A 3 0.98 -2.03 5.02
N ARG A 4 1.94 -2.62 5.75
CA ARG A 4 3.02 -1.85 6.39
C ARG A 4 3.99 -1.28 5.37
N PHE A 5 4.23 -1.98 4.26
CA PHE A 5 5.04 -1.47 3.16
C PHE A 5 4.40 -0.20 2.56
N PHE A 6 3.11 -0.23 2.22
CA PHE A 6 2.41 0.93 1.69
C PHE A 6 2.32 2.10 2.68
N GLN A 7 2.16 1.81 3.96
CA GLN A 7 2.23 2.83 5.01
C GLN A 7 3.60 3.51 5.03
N ASP A 8 4.68 2.73 4.94
CA ASP A 8 6.05 3.21 5.00
C ASP A 8 6.40 4.04 3.74
N LEU A 9 5.99 3.59 2.55
CA LEU A 9 6.06 4.36 1.30
C LEU A 9 5.33 5.71 1.45
N THR A 10 4.11 5.69 2.01
CA THR A 10 3.30 6.91 2.16
C THR A 10 3.98 7.92 3.09
N VAL A 11 4.43 7.48 4.27
CA VAL A 11 5.02 8.36 5.29
C VAL A 11 6.42 8.84 4.91
N LYS A 12 7.22 7.99 4.26
CA LYS A 12 8.64 8.30 3.98
C LYS A 12 8.87 8.96 2.62
N ALA A 13 8.07 8.65 1.61
CA ALA A 13 8.24 9.20 0.26
C ALA A 13 7.11 10.17 -0.12
N LEU A 14 5.85 9.79 0.08
CA LEU A 14 4.73 10.55 -0.48
C LEU A 14 4.34 11.79 0.33
N GLN A 15 4.25 11.69 1.65
CA GLN A 15 3.85 12.81 2.51
C GLN A 15 4.96 13.85 2.73
N ARG A 16 6.21 13.47 2.43
CA ARG A 16 7.38 14.38 2.54
C ARG A 16 7.69 15.08 1.22
N GLY A 17 7.16 14.58 0.11
CA GLY A 17 7.35 15.17 -1.21
C GLY A 17 6.24 16.14 -1.57
N VAL A 18 6.60 17.24 -2.23
CA VAL A 18 5.65 18.13 -2.91
C VAL A 18 5.78 17.87 -4.41
N PHE A 19 4.74 17.32 -5.03
CA PHE A 19 4.78 16.90 -6.43
C PHE A 19 3.92 17.82 -7.29
N GLN A 20 4.54 18.51 -8.24
CA GLN A 20 3.84 19.41 -9.17
C GLN A 20 3.28 18.67 -10.40
N ARG A 21 3.74 17.44 -10.65
CA ARG A 21 3.38 16.61 -11.81
C ARG A 21 3.32 15.14 -11.41
N VAL A 22 2.47 14.37 -12.09
CA VAL A 22 2.37 12.91 -11.91
C VAL A 22 3.70 12.22 -12.19
N LYS A 23 4.46 12.65 -13.21
CA LYS A 23 5.79 12.08 -13.49
C LYS A 23 6.74 12.17 -12.30
N SER A 24 6.74 13.29 -11.57
CA SER A 24 7.59 13.47 -10.38
C SER A 24 7.16 12.56 -9.22
N LEU A 25 5.84 12.33 -9.07
CA LEU A 25 5.33 11.36 -8.11
C LEU A 25 5.76 9.93 -8.47
N THR A 26 5.62 9.54 -9.74
CA THR A 26 6.04 8.21 -10.21
C THR A 26 7.53 7.99 -9.99
N GLN A 27 8.36 8.99 -10.28
CA GLN A 27 9.80 8.90 -10.07
C GLN A 27 10.15 8.70 -8.59
N ALA A 28 9.52 9.45 -7.68
CA ALA A 28 9.76 9.29 -6.24
C ALA A 28 9.34 7.91 -5.70
N ILE A 29 8.30 7.31 -6.27
CA ILE A 29 7.90 5.92 -5.95
C ILE A 29 8.97 4.95 -6.45
N ASP A 30 9.47 5.12 -7.67
CA ASP A 30 10.50 4.26 -8.27
C ASP A 30 11.81 4.31 -7.48
N GLU A 31 12.28 5.50 -7.13
CA GLU A 31 13.48 5.70 -6.30
C GLU A 31 13.34 5.07 -4.92
N TYR A 32 12.15 5.16 -4.31
CA TYR A 32 11.87 4.49 -3.03
C TYR A 32 11.91 2.96 -3.18
N LEU A 33 11.32 2.42 -4.24
CA LEU A 33 11.32 0.99 -4.54
C LEU A 33 12.75 0.47 -4.75
N GLU A 34 13.56 1.14 -5.57
CA GLU A 34 14.96 0.78 -5.79
C GLU A 34 15.76 0.77 -4.49
N SER A 35 15.59 1.79 -3.65
CA SER A 35 16.25 1.87 -2.35
C SER A 35 15.85 0.73 -1.41
N GLN A 36 14.56 0.38 -1.35
CA GLN A 36 14.09 -0.76 -0.55
C GLN A 36 14.55 -2.11 -1.12
N ASN A 37 14.62 -2.24 -2.45
CA ASN A 37 15.06 -3.47 -3.12
C ASN A 37 16.58 -3.71 -2.99
N LYS A 38 17.40 -2.67 -2.78
CA LYS A 38 18.85 -2.80 -2.54
C LYS A 38 19.19 -3.57 -1.25
N LYS A 39 18.34 -3.49 -0.22
CA LYS A 39 18.44 -4.28 1.02
C LYS A 39 17.07 -4.81 1.38
N PRO A 40 16.60 -5.86 0.69
CA PRO A 40 15.22 -6.29 0.82
C PRO A 40 15.02 -6.84 2.24
N LYS A 41 14.18 -6.17 3.03
CA LYS A 41 13.58 -6.81 4.19
C LYS A 41 12.41 -7.64 3.67
N PRO A 42 12.49 -8.98 3.71
CA PRO A 42 11.43 -9.81 3.19
C PRO A 42 10.15 -9.55 4.00
N PHE A 43 9.12 -9.06 3.33
CA PHE A 43 7.79 -9.03 3.90
C PHE A 43 7.22 -10.44 3.85
N ILE A 44 7.41 -11.19 4.93
CA ILE A 44 6.80 -12.51 5.05
C ILE A 44 5.28 -12.33 5.05
N TRP A 45 4.64 -12.97 4.08
CA TRP A 45 3.19 -13.02 4.01
C TRP A 45 2.70 -14.12 4.96
N THR A 46 2.32 -13.74 6.17
CA THR A 46 1.84 -14.70 7.20
C THR A 46 0.35 -14.98 7.11
N ALA A 47 -0.42 -14.14 6.40
CA ALA A 47 -1.86 -14.33 6.24
C ALA A 47 -2.14 -15.47 5.26
N SER A 48 -2.89 -16.48 5.70
CA SER A 48 -3.32 -17.57 4.81
C SER A 48 -4.26 -17.05 3.73
N VAL A 49 -4.33 -17.73 2.58
CA VAL A 49 -5.23 -17.36 1.47
C VAL A 49 -6.67 -17.19 1.95
N THR A 50 -7.14 -18.07 2.82
CA THR A 50 -8.46 -18.01 3.44
C THR A 50 -8.69 -16.70 4.22
N GLU A 51 -7.71 -16.23 4.97
CA GLU A 51 -7.82 -14.98 5.72
C GLU A 51 -7.90 -13.75 4.81
N ILE A 52 -7.18 -13.77 3.68
CA ILE A 52 -7.24 -12.72 2.66
C ILE A 52 -8.64 -12.68 2.07
N LEU A 53 -9.19 -13.83 1.68
CA LEU A 53 -10.53 -13.93 1.10
C LEU A 53 -11.62 -13.48 2.07
N GLU A 54 -11.52 -13.87 3.34
CA GLU A 54 -12.46 -13.43 4.38
C GLU A 54 -12.36 -11.92 4.64
N LYS A 55 -11.16 -11.34 4.59
CA LYS A 55 -10.96 -9.88 4.68
C LYS A 55 -11.59 -9.15 3.48
N VAL A 56 -11.44 -9.67 2.27
CA VAL A 56 -12.07 -9.12 1.05
C VAL A 56 -13.60 -9.22 1.12
N LYS A 57 -14.14 -10.34 1.59
CA LYS A 57 -15.58 -10.56 1.77
C LYS A 57 -16.16 -9.53 2.74
N ARG A 58 -15.53 -9.33 3.91
CA ARG A 58 -15.94 -8.31 4.90
C ARG A 58 -15.88 -6.89 4.33
N ALA A 59 -14.83 -6.55 3.58
CA ALA A 59 -14.70 -5.23 2.96
C ALA A 59 -15.81 -4.98 1.92
N ARG A 60 -16.11 -5.96 1.07
CA ARG A 60 -17.25 -5.92 0.15
C ARG A 60 -18.56 -5.75 0.90
N GLN A 61 -18.70 -6.41 2.06
CA GLN A 61 -19.88 -6.29 2.89
C GLN A 61 -20.12 -4.89 3.44
N SER A 62 -19.07 -4.30 4.00
CA SER A 62 -19.12 -2.91 4.46
C SER A 62 -19.49 -1.93 3.34
N LEU A 63 -18.90 -2.09 2.14
CA LEU A 63 -19.17 -1.23 1.00
C LEU A 63 -20.64 -1.22 0.58
N HIS A 64 -21.29 -2.39 0.54
CA HIS A 64 -22.69 -2.50 0.14
C HIS A 64 -23.71 -2.22 1.25
N MET A 65 -23.27 -2.08 2.51
CA MET A 65 -24.14 -1.63 3.61
C MET A 65 -24.21 -0.11 3.76
N THR A 66 -23.53 0.66 2.91
CA THR A 66 -23.67 2.12 2.91
C THR A 66 -25.09 2.47 2.42
N PRO A 67 -25.97 3.09 3.24
CA PRO A 67 -27.22 3.62 2.73
C PRO A 67 -26.89 4.68 1.68
N GLN A 68 -27.38 4.48 0.47
CA GLN A 68 -27.42 5.52 -0.56
C GLN A 68 -28.16 6.71 0.07
N LYS A 69 -27.44 7.80 0.30
CA LYS A 69 -28.01 9.05 0.78
C LYS A 69 -28.88 9.68 -0.29
#